data_AF-A0A6S9SBH6-F1
#
_entry.id   AF-A0A6S9SBH6-F1
#
_cell.length_a   1.000
_cell.length_b   1.000
_cell.length_c   1.000
_cell.angle_alpha   90.00
_cell.angle_beta   90.00
_cell.angle_gamma   90.00
#
_symmetry.space_group_name_H-M   'P 1'
#
loop_
_entity.id
_entity.type
_entity.pdbx_description
1 polymer ?
#
loop_
_entity_poly.entity_id
_entity_poly.type
_entity_poly.pdbx_seq_one_letter_code
_entity_poly.pdbx_strand_id
1 'polypeptide(L)'
;MARGLSREQSQQKNIKKTQAGNKGNQEGLSATQRAERDAKILQEKAAAKAAQREALAKQSPDGAAAVAEEEKRKQAARQAKKERLANSTQVAKQNAKNASQDRKY
;
A
#
# COMPACT_ATOMS: atom_id res chain seq x y z
N MET A 1 16.97 43.23 -26.17
CA MET A 1 16.94 41.75 -26.25
C MET A 1 16.09 41.18 -25.11
N ALA A 2 14.78 40.99 -25.32
CA ALA A 2 13.82 40.48 -24.33
C ALA A 2 13.87 38.94 -24.10
N ARG A 3 14.97 38.28 -24.50
CA ARG A 3 15.11 36.81 -24.47
C ARG A 3 15.69 36.24 -23.16
N GLY A 4 16.13 37.10 -22.24
CA GLY A 4 16.71 36.71 -20.94
C GLY A 4 15.65 36.35 -19.88
N LEU A 5 14.61 37.18 -19.73
CA LEU A 5 13.59 37.00 -18.68
C LEU A 5 12.83 35.66 -18.79
N SER A 6 12.54 35.20 -20.01
CA SER A 6 11.75 33.96 -20.21
C SER A 6 12.54 32.70 -19.85
N ARG A 7 13.85 32.66 -20.17
CA ARG A 7 14.72 31.53 -19.79
C ARG A 7 14.92 31.46 -18.29
N GLU A 8 15.19 32.59 -17.64
CA GLU A 8 15.35 32.64 -16.19
C GLU A 8 14.05 32.26 -15.46
N GLN A 9 12.89 32.77 -15.91
CA GLN A 9 11.60 32.37 -15.34
C GLN A 9 11.30 30.89 -15.55
N SER A 10 11.66 30.32 -16.71
CA SER A 10 11.49 28.90 -16.98
C SER A 10 12.38 28.05 -16.07
N GLN A 11 13.64 28.44 -15.86
CA GLN A 11 14.54 27.75 -14.94
C GLN A 11 14.02 27.84 -13.50
N GLN A 12 13.59 29.02 -13.05
CA GLN A 12 13.01 29.19 -11.72
C GLN A 12 11.73 28.36 -11.52
N LYS A 13 10.86 28.24 -12.54
CA LYS A 13 9.66 27.39 -12.48
C LYS A 13 10.02 25.90 -12.38
N ASN A 14 11.04 25.45 -13.10
CA ASN A 14 11.52 24.07 -13.05
C ASN A 14 12.16 23.75 -11.70
N ILE A 15 12.97 24.66 -11.14
CA ILE A 15 13.56 24.53 -9.80
C ILE A 15 12.47 24.50 -8.73
N LYS A 16 11.46 25.37 -8.82
CA LYS A 16 10.32 25.35 -7.88
C LYS A 16 9.52 24.06 -7.97
N LYS A 17 9.35 23.47 -9.15
CA LYS A 17 8.68 22.17 -9.33
C LYS A 17 9.48 21.03 -8.70
N THR A 18 10.80 20.99 -8.87
CA THR A 18 11.64 19.95 -8.25
C THR A 18 11.69 20.10 -6.73
N GLN A 19 11.76 21.33 -6.22
CA GLN A 19 11.68 21.59 -4.77
C GLN A 19 10.30 21.27 -4.18
N ALA A 20 9.21 21.56 -4.90
CA ALA A 20 7.86 21.22 -4.47
C ALA A 20 7.58 19.71 -4.50
N GLY A 21 8.16 18.98 -5.45
CA GLY A 21 8.03 17.52 -5.56
C GLY A 21 8.67 16.75 -4.38
N ASN A 22 9.62 17.36 -3.68
CA ASN A 22 10.28 16.80 -2.50
C ASN A 22 9.70 17.30 -1.16
N LYS A 23 8.61 18.07 -1.15
CA LYS A 23 7.94 18.50 0.09
C LYS A 23 7.45 17.28 0.87
N GLY A 24 8.23 16.86 1.87
CA GLY A 24 7.95 15.70 2.73
C GLY A 24 9.07 14.66 2.75
N ASN A 25 10.05 14.72 1.85
CA ASN A 25 11.22 13.84 1.88
C ASN A 25 12.43 14.59 2.44
N GLN A 26 12.79 14.33 3.70
CA GLN A 26 13.98 14.91 4.33
C GLN A 26 15.25 14.05 4.15
N GLU A 27 15.12 12.84 3.61
CA GLU A 27 16.20 11.84 3.67
C GLU A 27 17.18 11.91 2.49
N GLY A 28 17.02 12.84 1.55
CA GLY A 28 17.89 12.97 0.38
C GLY A 28 17.88 11.77 -0.59
N LEU A 29 17.17 10.69 -0.24
CA LEU A 29 17.06 9.47 -1.03
C LEU A 29 16.07 9.66 -2.17
N SER A 30 16.41 9.07 -3.32
CA SER A 30 15.48 8.95 -4.45
C SER A 30 14.27 8.09 -4.09
N ALA A 31 13.23 8.12 -4.92
CA ALA A 31 12.07 7.25 -4.75
C ALA A 31 12.45 5.76 -4.81
N THR A 32 13.37 5.39 -5.71
CA THR A 32 13.83 3.99 -5.87
C THR A 32 14.63 3.53 -4.67
N GLN A 33 15.54 4.35 -4.16
CA GLN A 33 16.35 4.02 -2.98
C GLN A 33 15.50 3.85 -1.71
N ARG A 34 14.46 4.67 -1.56
CA ARG A 34 13.49 4.50 -0.46
C ARG A 34 12.72 3.19 -0.60
N ALA A 35 12.24 2.86 -1.79
CA ALA A 35 11.56 1.58 -2.03
C ALA A 35 12.46 0.38 -1.69
N GLU A 36 13.74 0.42 -2.06
CA GLU A 36 14.71 -0.63 -1.72
C GLU A 36 14.95 -0.75 -0.21
N ARG A 37 15.13 0.39 0.47
CA ARG A 37 15.28 0.41 1.94
C ARG A 37 14.04 -0.14 2.62
N ASP A 38 12.87 0.34 2.23
CA ASP A 38 11.60 -0.05 2.85
C ASP A 38 11.32 -1.54 2.58
N ALA A 39 11.71 -2.06 1.41
CA ALA A 39 11.66 -3.49 1.10
C ALA A 39 12.58 -4.32 2.01
N LYS A 40 13.83 -3.88 2.23
CA LYS A 40 14.76 -4.56 3.16
C LYS A 40 14.23 -4.58 4.59
N ILE A 41 13.75 -3.43 5.09
CA ILE A 41 13.16 -3.32 6.43
C ILE A 41 11.93 -4.24 6.56
N LEU A 42 11.09 -4.32 5.52
CA LEU A 42 9.94 -5.22 5.52
C LEU A 42 10.35 -6.70 5.55
N GLN A 43 11.39 -7.08 4.80
CA GLN A 43 11.91 -8.45 4.80
C GLN A 43 12.48 -8.83 6.18
N GLU A 44 13.29 -7.96 6.77
CA GLU A 44 13.84 -8.16 8.13
C GLU A 44 12.73 -8.28 9.16
N LYS A 45 11.72 -7.39 9.10
CA LYS A 45 10.56 -7.43 9.99
C LYS A 45 9.71 -8.68 9.80
N ALA A 46 9.58 -9.18 8.56
CA ALA A 46 8.88 -10.42 8.28
C ALA A 46 9.62 -11.62 8.86
N ALA A 47 10.94 -11.69 8.70
CA ALA A 47 11.78 -12.73 9.27
C ALA A 47 11.75 -12.71 10.81
N ALA A 48 11.85 -11.54 11.44
CA ALA A 48 11.75 -11.40 12.90
C ALA A 48 10.38 -11.86 13.44
N LYS A 49 9.28 -11.52 12.75
CA LYS A 49 7.94 -11.97 13.14
C LYS A 49 7.75 -13.47 12.93
N ALA A 50 8.34 -14.05 11.89
CA ALA A 50 8.31 -15.50 11.68
C ALA A 50 9.05 -16.23 12.82
N ALA A 51 10.24 -15.76 13.19
CA ALA A 51 11.00 -16.30 14.31
C ALA A 51 10.25 -16.16 15.66
N GLN A 52 9.60 -15.02 15.91
CA GLN A 52 8.78 -14.83 17.11
C GLN A 52 7.57 -15.78 17.15
N ARG A 53 6.90 -16.00 16.00
CA ARG A 53 5.77 -16.93 15.91
C ARG A 53 6.21 -18.37 16.12
N GLU A 54 7.35 -18.77 15.57
CA GLU A 54 7.93 -20.10 15.82
C GLU A 54 8.33 -20.28 17.29
N ALA A 55 8.92 -19.26 17.91
CA ALA A 55 9.26 -19.30 19.33
C ALA A 55 8.00 -19.44 20.20
N LEU A 56 6.95 -18.66 19.89
CA LEU A 56 5.67 -18.74 20.60
C LEU A 56 5.00 -20.11 20.43
N ALA A 57 5.02 -20.66 19.22
CA ALA A 57 4.47 -21.98 18.93
C ALA A 57 5.24 -23.12 19.61
N LYS A 58 6.55 -22.95 19.86
CA LYS A 58 7.39 -23.92 20.57
C LYS A 58 7.28 -23.79 22.11
N GLN A 59 6.90 -22.62 22.63
CA GLN A 59 6.80 -22.38 24.07
C GLN A 59 5.60 -23.07 24.72
N SER A 60 4.45 -23.15 24.05
CA SER A 60 3.27 -23.83 24.59
C SER A 60 2.25 -24.22 23.51
N PRO A 61 1.41 -25.24 23.76
CA PRO A 61 0.28 -25.56 22.89
C PRO A 61 -0.72 -24.40 22.75
N ASP A 62 -0.90 -23.58 23.78
CA ASP A 62 -1.72 -22.36 23.72
C ASP A 62 -1.11 -21.29 22.79
N GLY A 63 0.22 -21.18 22.77
CA GLY A 63 0.95 -20.32 21.85
C GLY A 63 0.80 -20.76 20.39
N ALA A 64 0.81 -22.07 20.12
CA ALA A 64 0.55 -22.61 18.80
C ALA A 64 -0.90 -22.34 18.34
N ALA A 65 -1.88 -22.49 19.23
CA ALA A 65 -3.28 -22.16 18.95
C ALA A 65 -3.47 -20.66 18.64
N ALA A 66 -2.82 -19.77 19.39
CA ALA A 66 -2.86 -18.32 19.15
C ALA A 66 -2.31 -17.93 17.77
N VAL A 67 -1.19 -18.53 17.33
CA VAL A 67 -0.64 -18.29 15.99
C VAL A 67 -1.59 -18.78 14.90
N ALA A 68 -2.20 -19.95 15.09
CA ALA A 68 -3.16 -20.52 14.14
C ALA A 68 -4.44 -19.67 14.01
N GLU A 69 -4.98 -19.16 15.11
CA GLU A 69 -6.12 -18.24 15.08
C GLU A 69 -5.79 -16.91 14.39
N GLU A 70 -4.62 -16.34 14.67
CA GLU A 70 -4.17 -15.09 14.05
C GLU A 70 -4.05 -15.25 12.52
N GLU A 71 -3.52 -16.38 12.05
CA GLU A 71 -3.44 -16.70 10.62
C GLU A 71 -4.82 -16.90 9.99
N LYS A 72 -5.75 -17.60 10.66
CA LYS A 72 -7.14 -17.73 10.19
C LYS A 72 -7.83 -16.38 10.07
N ARG A 73 -7.69 -15.50 11.07
CA ARG A 73 -8.25 -14.13 11.01
C ARG A 73 -7.65 -13.31 9.88
N LYS A 74 -6.33 -13.40 9.66
CA LYS A 74 -5.67 -12.73 8.52
C LYS A 74 -6.16 -13.25 7.18
N GLN A 75 -6.36 -14.56 7.03
CA GLN A 75 -6.89 -15.16 5.81
C GLN A 75 -8.33 -14.70 5.54
N ALA A 76 -9.21 -14.74 6.55
CA ALA A 76 -10.57 -14.26 6.44
C ALA A 76 -10.63 -12.76 6.06
N ALA A 77 -9.80 -11.92 6.69
CA ALA A 77 -9.71 -10.50 6.36
C ALA A 77 -9.23 -10.26 4.91
N ARG A 78 -8.28 -11.07 4.41
CA ARG A 78 -7.82 -11.01 3.03
C ARG A 78 -8.92 -11.41 2.05
N GLN A 79 -9.67 -12.46 2.35
CA GLN A 79 -10.82 -12.89 1.54
C GLN A 79 -11.91 -11.82 1.50
N ALA A 80 -12.33 -11.30 2.67
CA ALA A 80 -13.30 -10.22 2.76
C ALA A 80 -12.85 -8.95 2.01
N LYS A 81 -11.55 -8.62 2.04
CA LYS A 81 -11.00 -7.52 1.24
C LYS A 81 -11.09 -7.81 -0.26
N LYS A 82 -10.76 -9.03 -0.69
CA LYS A 82 -10.83 -9.45 -2.10
C LYS A 82 -12.28 -9.35 -2.61
N GLU A 83 -13.25 -9.82 -1.83
CA GLU A 83 -14.67 -9.74 -2.14
C GLU A 83 -15.16 -8.29 -2.22
N ARG A 84 -14.79 -7.46 -1.23
CA ARG A 84 -15.13 -6.03 -1.26
C ARG A 84 -14.57 -5.35 -2.51
N LEU A 85 -13.33 -5.63 -2.88
CA LEU A 85 -12.71 -5.05 -4.07
C LEU A 85 -13.46 -5.48 -5.34
N ALA A 86 -13.77 -6.77 -5.48
CA ALA A 86 -14.54 -7.29 -6.62
C ALA A 86 -15.91 -6.60 -6.74
N ASN A 87 -16.62 -6.44 -5.63
CA ASN A 87 -17.94 -5.81 -5.59
C ASN A 87 -17.88 -4.27 -5.70
N SER A 88 -16.74 -3.65 -5.43
CA SER A 88 -16.56 -2.19 -5.52
C SER A 88 -16.32 -1.68 -6.94
N THR A 89 -16.05 -2.58 -7.89
CA THR A 89 -15.78 -2.22 -9.29
C THR A 89 -16.99 -1.53 -9.92
N GLN A 90 -16.75 -0.59 -10.83
CA GLN A 90 -17.83 0.11 -11.55
C GLN A 90 -18.72 -0.88 -12.33
N VAL A 91 -18.12 -1.92 -12.91
CA VAL A 91 -18.83 -3.01 -13.59
C VAL A 91 -19.76 -3.76 -12.63
N ALA A 92 -19.29 -4.14 -11.44
CA ALA A 92 -20.15 -4.81 -10.45
C ALA A 92 -21.30 -3.92 -9.98
N LYS A 93 -21.06 -2.61 -9.80
CA LYS A 93 -22.10 -1.63 -9.45
C LYS A 93 -23.13 -1.43 -10.55
N GLN A 94 -22.69 -1.37 -11.81
CA GLN A 94 -23.57 -1.27 -12.97
C GLN A 94 -24.45 -2.52 -13.10
N ASN A 95 -23.85 -3.70 -12.97
CA ASN A 95 -24.57 -4.98 -13.02
C ASN A 95 -25.58 -5.12 -11.88
N ALA A 96 -25.23 -4.70 -10.66
CA ALA A 96 -26.14 -4.69 -9.53
C ALA A 96 -27.33 -3.73 -9.73
N LYS A 97 -27.09 -2.55 -10.35
CA LYS A 97 -28.14 -1.59 -10.69
C LYS A 97 -29.09 -2.17 -11.75
N ASN A 98 -28.56 -2.76 -12.82
CA ASN A 98 -29.37 -3.37 -13.88
C ASN A 98 -30.21 -4.54 -13.34
N ALA A 99 -29.61 -5.43 -12.55
CA ALA A 99 -30.33 -6.55 -11.92
C ALA A 99 -31.39 -6.13 -10.88
N SER A 100 -31.34 -4.88 -10.39
CA SER A 100 -32.37 -4.31 -9.51
C SER A 100 -33.54 -3.71 -10.28
N GLN A 101 -33.32 -3.32 -11.55
CA GLN A 101 -34.36 -2.75 -12.41
C GLN A 101 -35.17 -3.86 -13.10
N ASP A 102 -34.54 -4.96 -13.50
CA ASP A 102 -35.24 -6.12 -14.08
C ASP A 102 -36.17 -6.85 -13.09
N ARG A 103 -35.96 -6.71 -11.78
CA ARG A 103 -36.82 -7.32 -10.75
C ARG A 103 -37.99 -6.44 -10.30
N LYS A 104 -38.12 -5.24 -10.85
CA LYS A 104 -39.18 -4.27 -10.51
C LYS A 104 -40.32 -4.23 -11.53
N TYR A 105 -40.24 -5.06 -12.56
CA TYR A 105 -41.30 -5.34 -13.53
C TYR A 105 -41.66 -6.82 -13.46
#